data_AF-A0A7R8CZV3-F1
#
_entry.id   AF-A0A7R8CZV3-F1
#
_cell.length_a   1.000
_cell.length_b   1.000
_cell.length_c   1.000
_cell.angle_alpha   90.00
_cell.angle_beta   90.00
_cell.angle_gamma   90.00
#
_symmetry.space_group_name_H-M   'P 1'
#
loop_
_entity.id
_entity.type
_entity.pdbx_description
1 polymer ?
#
loop_
_entity_poly.entity_id
_entity_poly.type
_entity_poly.pdbx_seq_one_letter_code
_entity_poly.pdbx_strand_id
1 'polypeptide(L)'
;MLECILYYSFLKVQNSQGKNRGVCQCAKSSKADCDPMDKQAHTLIPWCLPHSGNRHGHWQGLYGRIDWDAYFQTIVTNPEPMGKQGRVLHPEQNRVVSVRECARSQGFVDSFKFFGSMADKYKQIGNAVPPPLGLAIGIEIRRACFS
;
A
#
# COMPACT_ATOMS: atom_id res chain seq x y z
N MET A 1 -1.69 20.15 27.92
CA MET A 1 -0.72 19.63 26.92
C MET A 1 -1.53 19.07 25.75
N LEU A 2 -2.20 19.94 24.99
CA LEU A 2 -3.37 19.56 24.17
C LEU A 2 -3.45 20.33 22.83
N GLU A 3 -2.33 20.77 22.27
CA GLU A 3 -2.32 21.43 20.95
C GLU A 3 -1.14 20.97 20.08
N CYS A 4 -1.20 19.73 19.58
CA CYS A 4 -0.59 19.40 18.29
C CYS A 4 -1.71 19.26 17.27
N ILE A 5 -2.38 20.37 16.97
CA ILE A 5 -3.24 20.40 15.79
C ILE A 5 -2.31 20.27 14.59
N LEU A 6 -2.43 19.15 13.89
CA LEU A 6 -1.70 18.80 12.67
C LEU A 6 -2.16 19.76 11.55
N TYR A 7 -1.70 21.01 11.61
CA TYR A 7 -2.09 22.05 10.67
C TYR A 7 -1.50 21.74 9.30
N TYR A 8 -2.40 21.42 8.38
CA TYR A 8 -2.11 21.21 6.98
C TYR A 8 -2.28 22.55 6.23
N SER A 9 -1.21 23.09 5.64
CA SER A 9 -1.27 24.36 4.93
C SER A 9 -1.54 24.14 3.45
N PHE A 10 -2.72 24.53 2.98
CA PHE A 10 -3.04 24.58 1.56
C PHE A 10 -2.59 25.92 0.96
N LEU A 11 -1.99 25.88 -0.22
CA LEU A 11 -1.89 27.05 -1.09
C LEU A 11 -3.26 27.42 -1.65
N LYS A 12 -3.45 28.71 -1.99
CA LYS A 12 -4.70 29.29 -2.52
C LYS A 12 -5.03 28.86 -3.96
N VAL A 13 -4.93 27.57 -4.28
CA VAL A 13 -5.44 27.00 -5.54
C VAL A 13 -6.84 26.45 -5.28
N GLN A 14 -7.85 27.16 -5.77
CA GLN A 14 -9.26 26.87 -5.50
C GLN A 14 -9.84 25.87 -6.49
N ASN A 15 -10.70 24.97 -6.00
CA ASN A 15 -11.54 24.14 -6.85
C ASN A 15 -12.77 24.93 -7.36
N SER A 16 -13.63 24.29 -8.16
CA SER A 16 -14.90 24.84 -8.64
C SER A 16 -15.87 25.27 -7.52
N GLN A 17 -15.63 24.84 -6.27
CA GLN A 17 -16.40 25.19 -5.08
C GLN A 17 -15.69 26.25 -4.21
N GLY A 18 -14.61 26.88 -4.69
CA GLY A 18 -13.85 27.90 -3.97
C GLY A 18 -12.93 27.39 -2.85
N LYS A 19 -12.81 26.07 -2.66
CA LYS A 19 -11.96 25.46 -1.61
C LYS A 19 -10.52 25.30 -2.09
N ASN A 20 -9.57 25.71 -1.25
CA ASN A 20 -8.13 25.51 -1.50
C ASN A 20 -7.76 24.02 -1.46
N ARG A 21 -7.06 23.53 -2.49
CA ARG A 21 -6.62 22.13 -2.59
C ARG A 21 -5.15 21.94 -2.97
N GLY A 22 -4.50 22.95 -3.53
CA GLY A 22 -3.08 22.88 -3.90
C GLY A 22 -2.17 22.96 -2.66
N VAL A 23 -1.03 22.27 -2.69
CA VAL A 23 -0.11 22.16 -1.54
C VAL A 23 1.33 22.54 -1.89
N CYS A 24 1.57 22.81 -3.17
CA CYS A 24 2.84 23.25 -3.76
C CYS A 24 2.52 24.17 -4.94
N GLN A 25 3.38 25.14 -5.24
CA GLN A 25 3.15 26.11 -6.31
C GLN A 25 2.97 25.45 -7.69
N CYS A 26 3.49 24.24 -7.89
CA CYS A 26 3.27 23.41 -9.08
C CYS A 26 1.79 23.04 -9.30
N ALA A 27 0.92 23.23 -8.29
CA ALA A 27 -0.53 23.09 -8.44
C ALA A 27 -1.18 24.27 -9.17
N LYS A 28 -0.51 25.42 -9.28
CA LYS A 28 -1.04 26.62 -9.97
C LYS A 28 -0.97 26.50 -11.48
N SER A 29 0.08 25.89 -12.01
CA SER A 29 0.24 25.64 -13.44
C SER A 29 1.17 24.45 -13.69
N SER A 30 0.97 23.76 -14.81
CA SER A 30 1.82 22.63 -15.21
C SER A 30 3.27 23.02 -15.54
N LYS A 31 3.56 24.32 -15.68
CA LYS A 31 4.90 24.87 -15.97
C LYS A 31 5.59 25.44 -14.73
N ALA A 32 4.92 25.49 -13.57
CA ALA A 32 5.50 26.01 -12.35
C ALA A 32 6.39 24.94 -11.68
N ASP A 33 7.64 25.30 -11.42
CA ASP A 33 8.58 24.46 -10.68
C ASP A 33 8.15 24.30 -9.21
N CYS A 34 8.61 23.26 -8.53
CA CYS A 34 8.28 23.06 -7.11
C CYS A 34 9.12 23.99 -6.22
N ASP A 35 8.50 24.61 -5.21
CA ASP A 35 9.23 25.35 -4.16
C ASP A 35 9.63 24.37 -3.04
N PRO A 36 10.91 24.23 -2.70
CA PRO A 36 11.33 23.43 -1.55
C PRO A 36 10.69 23.85 -0.22
N MET A 37 10.33 25.13 -0.07
CA MET A 37 9.70 25.67 1.14
C MET A 37 8.22 25.26 1.28
N ASP A 38 7.56 24.84 0.20
CA ASP A 38 6.18 24.36 0.25
C ASP A 38 6.07 22.96 0.91
N LYS A 39 7.19 22.24 1.03
CA LYS A 39 7.23 20.87 1.56
C LYS A 39 6.92 20.87 3.06
N GLN A 40 5.86 20.18 3.44
CA GLN A 40 5.45 20.00 4.83
C GLN A 40 5.77 18.58 5.32
N ALA A 41 6.27 18.48 6.55
CA ALA A 41 6.59 17.22 7.23
C ALA A 41 5.77 17.07 8.52
N HIS A 42 5.73 15.85 9.06
CA HIS A 42 5.03 15.53 10.32
C HIS A 42 3.53 15.88 10.32
N THR A 43 2.88 15.79 9.17
CA THR A 43 1.45 16.00 8.98
C THR A 43 0.70 14.66 8.93
N LEU A 44 -0.54 14.65 9.40
CA LEU A 44 -1.38 13.45 9.40
C LEU A 44 -1.73 12.98 8.00
N ILE A 45 -1.99 13.93 7.10
CA ILE A 45 -2.12 13.68 5.67
C ILE A 45 -0.71 13.89 5.07
N PRO A 46 -0.04 12.83 4.58
CA PRO A 46 1.30 12.99 4.03
C PRO A 46 1.29 13.95 2.85
N TRP A 47 2.08 15.03 2.94
CA TRP A 47 2.10 16.13 1.96
C TRP A 47 2.31 15.66 0.51
N CYS A 48 3.11 14.61 0.32
CA CYS A 48 3.43 14.06 -1.00
C CYS A 48 2.21 13.52 -1.75
N LEU A 49 1.15 13.08 -1.03
CA LEU A 49 -0.05 12.50 -1.63
C LEU A 49 -0.82 13.54 -2.47
N PRO A 50 -1.34 14.65 -1.90
CA PRO A 50 -1.98 15.69 -2.70
C PRO A 50 -1.00 16.46 -3.60
N HIS A 51 0.30 16.54 -3.27
CA HIS A 51 1.29 17.19 -4.13
C HIS A 51 1.42 16.51 -5.51
N SER A 52 1.38 15.18 -5.53
CA SER A 52 1.60 14.41 -6.76
C SER A 52 0.38 13.58 -7.19
N GLY A 53 -0.73 13.65 -6.46
CA GLY A 53 -1.91 12.83 -6.66
C GLY A 53 -2.50 12.95 -8.06
N ASN A 54 -2.61 14.16 -8.61
CA ASN A 54 -3.14 14.37 -9.96
C ASN A 54 -2.33 13.66 -11.06
N ARG A 55 -1.05 13.34 -10.80
CA ARG A 55 -0.16 12.64 -11.75
C ARG A 55 -0.16 11.11 -11.55
N HIS A 56 -0.77 10.61 -10.48
CA HIS A 56 -0.68 9.20 -10.08
C HIS A 56 -2.06 8.61 -9.76
N GLY A 57 -3.10 9.07 -10.48
CA GLY A 57 -4.47 8.60 -10.27
C GLY A 57 -4.93 8.77 -8.81
N HIS A 58 -4.58 9.88 -8.18
CA HIS A 58 -4.86 10.20 -6.78
C HIS A 58 -4.33 9.20 -5.75
N TRP A 59 -3.29 8.42 -6.09
CA TRP A 59 -2.70 7.44 -5.19
C TRP A 59 -3.72 6.46 -4.60
N GLN A 60 -4.72 6.07 -5.40
CA GLN A 60 -5.79 5.18 -4.96
C GLN A 60 -5.20 3.89 -4.38
N GLY A 61 -5.59 3.58 -3.14
CA GLY A 61 -5.11 2.41 -2.41
C GLY A 61 -3.99 2.66 -1.40
N LEU A 62 -3.25 3.77 -1.46
CA LEU A 62 -2.30 4.12 -0.39
C LEU A 62 -3.05 4.37 0.93
N TYR A 63 -2.52 3.83 2.03
CA TYR A 63 -3.21 3.74 3.32
C TYR A 63 -4.59 3.07 3.25
N GLY A 64 -4.87 2.31 2.19
CA GLY A 64 -6.12 1.58 2.04
C GLY A 64 -6.16 0.35 2.94
N ARG A 65 -7.34 0.09 3.50
CA ARG A 65 -7.66 -1.15 4.21
C ARG A 65 -8.12 -2.22 3.23
N ILE A 66 -7.73 -3.45 3.50
CA ILE A 66 -8.29 -4.62 2.83
C ILE A 66 -9.76 -4.72 3.21
N ASP A 67 -10.58 -5.20 2.29
CA ASP A 67 -12.01 -5.41 2.50
C ASP A 67 -12.25 -6.88 2.89
N TRP A 68 -13.18 -7.13 3.80
CA TRP A 68 -13.55 -8.48 4.23
C TRP A 68 -14.14 -9.30 3.08
N ASP A 69 -14.85 -8.64 2.16
CA ASP A 69 -15.52 -9.30 1.03
C ASP A 69 -14.66 -9.30 -0.24
N ALA A 70 -13.44 -8.77 -0.17
CA ALA A 70 -12.51 -8.73 -1.29
C ALA A 70 -11.30 -9.65 -1.08
N TYR A 71 -10.28 -9.46 -1.92
CA TYR A 71 -9.06 -10.25 -1.95
C TYR A 71 -7.82 -9.36 -1.78
N PHE A 72 -6.69 -9.99 -1.45
CA PHE A 72 -5.38 -9.34 -1.47
C PHE A 72 -4.99 -9.02 -2.91
N GLN A 73 -4.71 -7.75 -3.23
CA GLN A 73 -4.38 -7.34 -4.61
C GLN A 73 -3.10 -8.03 -5.13
N THR A 74 -2.05 -8.03 -4.31
CA THR A 74 -0.84 -8.82 -4.52
C THR A 74 -0.19 -9.07 -3.17
N ILE A 75 0.54 -10.17 -3.03
CA ILE A 75 1.23 -10.47 -1.78
C ILE A 75 2.55 -9.71 -1.75
N VAL A 76 2.72 -8.97 -0.67
CA VAL A 76 3.80 -8.00 -0.53
C VAL A 76 4.99 -8.63 0.18
N THR A 77 6.18 -8.38 -0.36
CA THR A 77 7.45 -8.76 0.28
C THR A 77 7.83 -7.85 1.44
N ASN A 78 7.18 -6.68 1.54
CA ASN A 78 7.32 -5.72 2.63
C ASN A 78 6.07 -4.85 2.70
N PRO A 79 5.11 -5.09 3.62
CA PRO A 79 3.84 -4.34 3.66
C PRO A 79 4.05 -2.90 4.11
N GLU A 80 4.03 -1.97 3.17
CA GLU A 80 4.21 -0.54 3.43
C GLU A 80 2.98 0.28 2.96
N PRO A 81 2.30 1.03 3.85
CA PRO A 81 1.08 1.79 3.48
C PRO A 81 1.28 2.85 2.40
N MET A 82 2.51 3.34 2.22
CA MET A 82 2.90 4.28 1.16
C MET A 82 3.55 3.59 -0.06
N GLY A 83 3.75 2.28 0.01
CA GLY A 83 4.32 1.51 -1.09
C GLY A 83 3.34 1.40 -2.26
N LYS A 84 3.86 1.21 -3.48
CA LYS A 84 3.05 0.99 -4.69
C LYS A 84 2.32 -0.36 -4.73
N GLN A 85 2.33 -1.07 -3.62
CA GLN A 85 1.92 -2.47 -3.49
C GLN A 85 0.41 -2.63 -3.24
N GLY A 86 -0.30 -1.51 -3.07
CA GLY A 86 -1.74 -1.50 -2.87
C GLY A 86 -2.14 -1.45 -1.39
N ARG A 87 -3.28 -2.08 -1.08
CA ARG A 87 -3.91 -2.04 0.25
C ARG A 87 -3.29 -3.09 1.18
N VAL A 88 -2.62 -2.64 2.25
CA VAL A 88 -1.91 -3.51 3.19
C VAL A 88 -2.36 -3.36 4.64
N LEU A 89 -3.34 -2.50 4.92
CA LEU A 89 -3.88 -2.33 6.26
C LEU A 89 -4.95 -3.39 6.55
N HIS A 90 -4.97 -3.87 7.79
CA HIS A 90 -6.00 -4.79 8.24
C HIS A 90 -7.41 -4.17 8.07
N PRO A 91 -8.45 -4.96 7.74
CA PRO A 91 -9.80 -4.46 7.53
C PRO A 91 -10.34 -3.58 8.67
N GLU A 92 -10.12 -4.00 9.92
CA GLU A 92 -10.58 -3.24 11.09
C GLU A 92 -9.45 -2.66 11.96
N GLN A 93 -8.37 -3.41 12.19
CA GLN A 93 -7.33 -3.07 13.17
C GLN A 93 -6.38 -1.98 12.65
N ASN A 94 -5.85 -1.13 13.54
CA ASN A 94 -4.91 -0.05 13.21
C ASN A 94 -3.47 -0.57 13.04
N ARG A 95 -3.28 -1.52 12.12
CA ARG A 95 -1.98 -2.12 11.80
C ARG A 95 -1.93 -2.58 10.35
N VAL A 96 -0.72 -2.83 9.85
CA VAL A 96 -0.52 -3.60 8.63
C VAL A 96 -0.89 -5.07 8.85
N VAL A 97 -1.17 -5.77 7.75
CA VAL A 97 -1.31 -7.22 7.76
C VAL A 97 -0.05 -7.89 8.30
N SER A 98 -0.24 -8.96 9.07
CA SER A 98 0.79 -9.74 9.72
C SER A 98 1.41 -10.76 8.76
N VAL A 99 2.58 -11.27 9.12
CA VAL A 99 3.25 -12.38 8.40
C VAL A 99 2.30 -13.56 8.19
N ARG A 100 1.50 -13.91 9.20
CA ARG A 100 0.58 -15.06 9.09
C ARG A 100 -0.62 -14.77 8.20
N GLU A 101 -1.16 -13.55 8.21
CA GLU A 101 -2.21 -13.15 7.26
C GLU A 101 -1.71 -13.22 5.81
N CYS A 102 -0.49 -12.73 5.55
CA CYS A 102 0.15 -12.87 4.23
C CYS A 102 0.41 -14.34 3.84
N ALA A 103 0.79 -15.19 4.79
CA ALA A 103 0.99 -16.62 4.52
C ALA A 103 -0.33 -17.31 4.16
N ARG A 104 -1.42 -16.98 4.85
CA ARG A 104 -2.76 -17.51 4.56
C ARG A 104 -3.27 -17.06 3.19
N SER A 105 -3.03 -15.81 2.81
CA SER A 105 -3.42 -15.34 1.48
C SER A 105 -2.66 -16.04 0.33
N GLN A 106 -1.47 -16.58 0.60
CA GLN A 106 -0.74 -17.45 -0.34
C GLN A 106 -1.22 -18.92 -0.29
N GLY A 107 -2.08 -19.30 0.65
CA GLY A 107 -2.53 -20.68 0.84
C GLY A 107 -1.52 -21.57 1.57
N PHE A 108 -0.57 -21.00 2.33
CA PHE A 108 0.25 -21.81 3.23
C PHE A 108 -0.58 -22.33 4.39
N VAL A 109 -0.34 -23.58 4.78
CA VAL A 109 -0.87 -24.14 6.01
C VAL A 109 -0.28 -23.42 7.23
N ASP A 110 -1.07 -23.29 8.30
CA ASP A 110 -0.65 -22.57 9.51
C ASP A 110 0.57 -23.20 10.20
N SER A 111 0.78 -24.51 10.01
CA SER A 111 1.94 -25.25 10.51
C SER A 111 3.24 -24.97 9.74
N PHE A 112 3.19 -24.33 8.56
CA PHE A 112 4.38 -23.99 7.80
C PHE A 112 5.22 -22.95 8.54
N LYS A 113 6.53 -23.23 8.64
CA LYS A 113 7.49 -22.41 9.39
C LYS A 113 8.31 -21.54 8.45
N PHE A 114 8.28 -20.23 8.71
CA PHE A 114 9.16 -19.25 8.08
C PHE A 114 10.25 -18.84 9.08
N PHE A 115 11.47 -18.60 8.60
CA PHE A 115 12.65 -18.36 9.43
C PHE A 115 13.24 -16.95 9.23
N GLY A 116 14.08 -16.49 10.16
CA GLY A 116 14.71 -15.16 10.08
C GLY A 116 13.90 -14.03 10.72
N SER A 117 14.25 -12.80 10.36
CA SER A 117 13.57 -11.59 10.85
C SER A 117 12.14 -11.48 10.29
N MET A 118 11.34 -10.54 10.83
CA MET A 118 10.00 -10.30 10.32
C MET A 118 10.01 -9.90 8.83
N ALA A 119 10.99 -9.08 8.42
CA ALA A 119 11.18 -8.68 7.02
C ALA A 119 11.56 -9.87 6.13
N ASP A 120 12.41 -10.77 6.62
CA ASP A 120 12.79 -11.98 5.86
C ASP A 120 11.59 -12.90 5.65
N LYS A 121 10.72 -13.02 6.65
CA LYS A 121 9.50 -13.82 6.55
C LYS A 121 8.52 -13.24 5.53
N TYR A 122 8.30 -11.92 5.51
CA TYR A 122 7.50 -11.29 4.46
C TYR A 122 8.09 -11.52 3.07
N LYS A 123 9.42 -11.39 2.90
CA LYS A 123 10.09 -11.69 1.62
C LYS A 123 9.91 -13.15 1.19
N GLN A 124 10.08 -14.11 2.10
CA GLN A 124 9.87 -15.53 1.82
C GLN A 124 8.44 -15.78 1.30
N ILE A 125 7.44 -15.20 1.94
CA ILE A 125 6.02 -15.36 1.56
C ILE A 125 5.70 -14.65 0.25
N GLY A 126 6.16 -13.41 0.07
CA GLY A 126 5.88 -12.61 -1.12
C GLY A 126 6.54 -13.16 -2.38
N ASN A 127 7.72 -13.79 -2.26
CA ASN A 127 8.42 -14.40 -3.39
C ASN A 127 8.02 -15.86 -3.65
N ALA A 128 7.25 -16.48 -2.76
CA ALA A 128 6.84 -17.88 -2.92
C ALA A 128 5.76 -18.03 -3.99
N VAL A 129 5.76 -19.19 -4.65
CA VAL A 129 4.61 -19.65 -5.43
C VAL A 129 3.54 -20.15 -4.45
N PRO A 130 2.27 -19.73 -4.59
CA PRO A 130 1.18 -20.23 -3.75
C PRO A 130 1.12 -21.77 -3.80
N PRO A 131 1.17 -22.49 -2.65
CA PRO A 131 1.13 -23.95 -2.65
C PRO A 131 -0.07 -24.57 -3.40
N PRO A 132 -1.30 -24.01 -3.32
CA PRO A 132 -2.42 -24.53 -4.11
C PRO A 132 -2.19 -24.46 -5.62
N LEU A 133 -1.54 -23.39 -6.10
CA LEU A 133 -1.19 -23.25 -7.52
C LEU A 133 -0.12 -24.27 -7.92
N GLY A 134 0.92 -24.44 -7.09
CA GLY A 134 1.96 -25.43 -7.33
C GLY A 134 1.40 -26.87 -7.37
N LEU A 135 0.45 -27.19 -6.49
CA LEU A 135 -0.24 -28.49 -6.48
C LEU A 135 -1.02 -28.74 -7.77
N ALA A 136 -1.81 -27.75 -8.22
CA ALA A 136 -2.60 -27.88 -9.45
C ALA A 136 -1.71 -28.16 -10.67
N ILE A 137 -0.60 -27.42 -10.81
CA ILE A 137 0.39 -27.66 -11.88
C ILE A 137 1.03 -29.04 -11.76
N GLY A 138 1.40 -29.46 -10.54
CA GLY A 138 2.00 -30.76 -10.29
C GLY A 138 1.10 -31.95 -10.66
N ILE A 139 -0.22 -31.80 -10.48
CA ILE A 139 -1.20 -32.82 -10.89
C ILE A 139 -1.19 -33.00 -12.42
N GLU A 140 -1.15 -31.91 -13.20
CA GLU A 140 -1.13 -32.00 -14.66
C GLU A 140 0.18 -32.59 -15.18
N ILE A 141 1.33 -32.24 -14.56
CA ILE A 141 2.62 -32.87 -14.89
C ILE A 141 2.55 -34.38 -14.62
N ARG A 142 2.03 -34.78 -13.47
CA ARG A 142 1.88 -36.20 -13.13
C ARG A 142 1.00 -36.92 -14.15
N ARG A 143 -0.11 -36.32 -14.57
CA ARG A 143 -0.97 -36.91 -15.62
C ARG A 143 -0.19 -37.10 -16.91
N ALA A 144 0.52 -36.07 -17.39
CA ALA A 144 1.26 -36.15 -18.64
C ALA A 144 2.42 -37.17 -18.63
N CYS A 145 3.04 -37.40 -17.47
CA CYS A 145 4.15 -38.36 -17.35
C CYS A 145 3.70 -39.82 -17.18
N PHE A 146 2.47 -40.06 -16.71
CA PHE A 146 1.98 -41.40 -16.35
C PHE A 146 0.63 -41.75 -17.00
N SER A 147 0.24 -41.05 -18.06
CA SER A 147 -0.92 -41.33 -18.93
C SER A 147 -0.60 -42.36 -20.00
#